data_AF-A0A1M5GNR6-F1
#
_entry.id   AF-A0A1M5GNR6-F1
#
_cell.length_a   1.000
_cell.length_b   1.000
_cell.length_c   1.000
_cell.angle_alpha   90.00
_cell.angle_beta   90.00
_cell.angle_gamma   90.00
#
_symmetry.space_group_name_H-M   'P 1'
#
loop_
_entity.id
_entity.type
_entity.pdbx_description
1 polymer ?
#
loop_
_entity_poly.entity_id
_entity_poly.type
_entity_poly.pdbx_seq_one_letter_code
_entity_poly.pdbx_strand_id
1 'polypeptide(L)'
;MKPSNLLILGSATIIYLAICISQIIVLLNKSYVLTKSDLFHIDSVRMLSRAYIIGGGKSSSKSIQFGDETYKTFWITSSRYLAVNDFSRLYDTLQYSDLVMKIYTDKEGYNNYFDKKNKDKIEVYGIEVGNTSYIPLDDINEEESGRRTSILIFFTIAYFIFVLVHFVRIWRTTKGVQQKFANIPADQ
;
A
#
# COMPACT_ATOMS: atom_id res chain seq x y z
N MET A 1 -1.14 -40.76 -7.07
CA MET A 1 -1.05 -39.29 -7.19
C MET A 1 0.27 -38.97 -7.87
N LYS A 2 0.33 -38.17 -8.95
CA LYS A 2 1.64 -37.84 -9.55
C LYS A 2 2.43 -37.00 -8.53
N PRO A 3 3.69 -37.35 -8.21
CA PRO A 3 4.48 -36.64 -7.19
C PRO A 3 4.60 -35.14 -7.49
N SER A 4 4.53 -34.76 -8.76
CA SER A 4 4.48 -33.37 -9.23
C SER A 4 3.35 -32.53 -8.61
N ASN A 5 2.16 -33.10 -8.41
CA ASN A 5 1.00 -32.32 -7.91
C ASN A 5 1.12 -32.02 -6.41
N LEU A 6 1.76 -32.91 -5.66
CA LEU A 6 1.95 -32.76 -4.22
C LEU A 6 3.09 -31.78 -3.93
N LEU A 7 4.14 -31.79 -4.76
CA LEU A 7 5.21 -30.78 -4.73
C LEU A 7 4.70 -29.37 -5.07
N ILE A 8 3.83 -29.24 -6.08
CA ILE A 8 3.23 -27.94 -6.45
C ILE A 8 2.35 -27.38 -5.32
N LEU A 9 1.52 -28.23 -4.70
CA LEU A 9 0.68 -27.81 -3.58
C LEU A 9 1.54 -27.41 -2.37
N GLY A 10 2.57 -28.20 -2.05
CA GLY A 10 3.50 -27.93 -0.97
C GLY A 10 4.26 -26.60 -1.16
N SER A 11 4.81 -26.35 -2.34
CA SER A 11 5.53 -25.10 -2.63
C SER A 11 4.61 -23.88 -2.59
N ALA A 12 3.40 -23.97 -3.15
CA ALA A 12 2.40 -22.90 -3.09
C ALA A 12 1.98 -22.59 -1.64
N THR A 13 1.85 -23.61 -0.80
CA THR A 13 1.52 -23.46 0.63
C THR A 13 2.61 -22.69 1.37
N ILE A 14 3.88 -23.03 1.12
CA ILE A 14 5.03 -22.36 1.77
C ILE A 14 5.08 -20.88 1.37
N ILE A 15 4.90 -20.57 0.09
CA ILE A 15 4.89 -19.18 -0.41
C ILE A 15 3.73 -18.39 0.22
N TYR A 16 2.53 -18.98 0.25
CA TYR A 16 1.37 -18.37 0.90
C TYR A 16 1.63 -18.07 2.38
N LEU A 17 2.15 -19.05 3.13
CA LEU A 17 2.49 -18.86 4.54
C LEU A 17 3.53 -17.76 4.75
N ALA A 18 4.57 -17.69 3.91
CA ALA A 18 5.58 -16.65 4.00
C ALA A 18 5.00 -15.24 3.81
N ILE A 19 4.10 -15.07 2.83
CA ILE A 19 3.40 -13.80 2.60
C ILE A 19 2.51 -13.44 3.79
N CYS A 20 1.70 -14.38 4.28
CA CYS A 20 0.80 -14.14 5.41
C CYS A 20 1.55 -13.80 6.70
N ILE A 21 2.58 -14.57 7.04
CA ILE A 21 3.40 -14.33 8.24
C ILE A 21 4.05 -12.95 8.15
N SER A 22 4.60 -12.58 7.00
CA SER A 22 5.21 -11.25 6.80
C SER A 22 4.21 -10.11 7.06
N GLN A 23 3.01 -10.19 6.50
CA GLN A 23 1.99 -9.15 6.71
C GLN A 23 1.47 -9.14 8.17
N ILE A 24 1.28 -10.32 8.78
CA ILE A 24 0.85 -10.43 10.18
C ILE A 24 1.89 -9.82 11.12
N ILE A 25 3.19 -10.08 10.91
CA ILE A 25 4.27 -9.50 11.72
C ILE A 25 4.22 -7.97 11.65
N VAL A 26 4.07 -7.39 10.45
CA VAL A 26 3.96 -5.94 10.29
C VAL A 26 2.72 -5.37 10.99
N LEU A 27 1.58 -6.07 10.90
CA LEU A 27 0.34 -5.67 11.56
C LEU A 27 0.45 -5.72 13.09
N LEU A 28 0.99 -6.81 13.64
CA LEU A 28 1.18 -7.00 15.07
C LEU A 28 2.17 -6.00 15.67
N ASN A 29 3.29 -5.77 14.98
CA ASN A 29 4.32 -4.85 15.44
C ASN A 29 3.95 -3.38 15.20
N LYS A 30 2.83 -3.11 14.53
CA LYS A 30 2.40 -1.76 14.15
C LYS A 30 3.50 -0.95 13.47
N SER A 31 4.41 -1.61 12.75
CA SER A 31 5.58 -0.95 12.14
C SER A 31 5.23 -0.07 10.94
N TYR A 32 3.93 0.05 10.63
CA TYR A 32 3.36 0.95 9.64
C TYR A 32 2.76 2.22 10.28
N VAL A 33 2.66 2.27 11.61
CA VAL A 33 2.09 3.41 12.34
C VAL A 33 3.12 4.53 12.35
N LEU A 34 2.73 5.66 11.79
CA LEU A 34 3.48 6.91 11.85
C LEU A 34 2.96 7.74 13.02
N THR A 35 3.87 8.17 13.88
CA THR A 35 3.55 9.11 14.97
C THR A 35 4.14 10.49 14.66
N LYS A 36 3.52 11.56 15.19
CA LYS A 36 4.05 12.93 15.01
C LYS A 36 5.47 13.08 15.54
N SER A 37 5.85 12.34 16.59
CA SER A 37 7.19 12.40 17.20
C SER A 37 8.29 11.80 16.32
N ASP A 38 7.94 10.90 15.41
CA ASP A 38 8.90 10.26 14.50
C ASP A 38 9.13 11.08 13.23
N LEU A 39 8.29 12.10 13.01
CA LEU A 39 8.32 12.95 11.84
C LEU A 39 9.02 14.27 12.14
N PHE A 40 9.74 14.76 11.13
CA PHE A 40 10.31 16.08 11.12
C PHE A 40 9.32 17.05 10.49
N HIS A 41 9.27 18.28 10.97
CA HIS A 41 8.42 19.31 10.40
C HIS A 41 9.27 20.42 9.78
N ILE A 42 8.84 20.87 8.60
CA ILE A 42 9.33 22.06 7.94
C ILE A 42 8.28 23.14 8.19
N ASP A 43 8.66 24.14 8.99
CA ASP A 43 7.81 25.28 9.26
C ASP A 43 7.96 26.33 8.17
N SER A 44 6.89 27.11 8.01
CA SER A 44 6.87 28.29 7.15
C SER A 44 7.08 28.05 5.64
N VAL A 45 6.59 26.93 5.12
CA VAL A 45 6.65 26.64 3.68
C VAL A 45 5.64 27.51 2.93
N ARG A 46 6.14 28.33 2.00
CA ARG A 46 5.32 29.18 1.11
C ARG A 46 5.26 28.60 -0.28
N MET A 47 4.08 28.59 -0.88
CA MET A 47 3.83 27.88 -2.13
C MET A 47 4.19 28.69 -3.37
N LEU A 48 4.66 28.02 -4.42
CA LEU A 48 4.88 28.65 -5.74
C LEU A 48 3.59 28.69 -6.60
N SER A 49 2.41 28.44 -5.98
CA SER A 49 1.09 28.37 -6.63
C SER A 49 0.97 27.37 -7.78
N ARG A 50 1.67 26.23 -7.72
CA ARG A 50 1.64 25.20 -8.76
C ARG A 50 1.60 23.81 -8.16
N ALA A 51 0.38 23.27 -8.02
CA ALA A 51 0.14 21.89 -7.65
C ALA A 51 -0.39 21.10 -8.85
N TYR A 52 0.18 19.93 -9.06
CA TYR A 52 -0.16 19.03 -10.17
C TYR A 52 -0.61 17.69 -9.61
N ILE A 53 -1.71 17.18 -10.15
CA ILE A 53 -2.12 15.80 -9.92
C ILE A 53 -1.45 14.94 -10.98
N ILE A 54 -0.67 13.97 -10.54
CA ILE A 54 0.03 13.03 -11.41
C ILE A 54 -0.69 11.69 -11.27
N GLY A 55 -1.16 11.16 -12.41
CA GLY A 55 -1.94 9.92 -12.48
C GLY A 55 -3.46 10.15 -12.67
N GLY A 56 -4.10 9.29 -13.47
CA GLY A 56 -5.54 9.35 -13.78
C GLY A 56 -6.40 8.48 -12.86
N GLY A 57 -7.63 8.93 -12.53
CA GLY A 57 -8.65 8.15 -11.77
C GLY A 57 -8.34 7.87 -10.29
N LYS A 58 -9.33 7.50 -9.45
CA LYS A 58 -9.11 7.11 -8.04
C LYS A 58 -8.32 5.79 -7.96
N SER A 59 -7.00 5.86 -8.15
CA SER A 59 -6.06 4.74 -8.13
C SER A 59 -4.94 5.04 -7.13
N SER A 60 -4.40 4.01 -6.48
CA SER A 60 -3.29 4.06 -5.51
C SER A 60 -1.96 4.58 -6.09
N SER A 61 -1.92 4.84 -7.40
CA SER A 61 -0.79 5.43 -8.13
C SER A 61 -0.88 6.94 -8.30
N LYS A 62 -1.92 7.59 -7.77
CA LYS A 62 -2.02 9.04 -7.80
C LYS A 62 -1.07 9.70 -6.81
N SER A 63 -0.51 10.82 -7.24
CA SER A 63 0.23 11.71 -6.38
C SER A 63 -0.14 13.16 -6.63
N ILE A 64 0.04 14.00 -5.61
CA ILE A 64 0.08 15.45 -5.78
C ILE A 64 1.55 15.85 -5.72
N GLN A 65 2.01 16.55 -6.75
CA GLN A 65 3.31 17.21 -6.75
C GLN A 65 3.09 18.71 -6.62
N PHE A 66 3.84 19.37 -5.74
CA PHE A 66 3.81 20.82 -5.61
C PHE A 66 5.18 21.37 -5.24
N GLY A 67 5.39 22.68 -5.41
CA GLY A 67 6.65 23.32 -5.10
C GLY A 67 6.49 24.56 -4.25
N ASP A 68 7.53 24.87 -3.48
CA ASP A 68 7.63 26.09 -2.67
C ASP A 68 8.36 27.23 -3.41
N GLU A 69 8.41 28.40 -2.79
CA GLU A 69 9.14 29.58 -3.29
C GLU A 69 10.65 29.36 -3.41
N THR A 70 11.20 28.33 -2.73
CA THR A 70 12.62 27.95 -2.82
C THR A 70 12.89 26.90 -3.90
N TYR A 71 11.88 26.57 -4.71
CA TYR A 71 11.90 25.57 -5.79
C TYR A 71 12.18 24.14 -5.31
N LYS A 72 11.90 23.85 -4.05
CA LYS A 72 11.84 22.50 -3.50
C LYS A 72 10.56 21.82 -3.94
N THR A 73 10.65 20.53 -4.20
CA THR A 73 9.55 19.75 -4.75
C THR A 73 9.02 18.77 -3.72
N PHE A 74 7.74 18.88 -3.42
CA PHE A 74 7.02 18.04 -2.47
C PHE A 74 6.09 17.06 -3.19
N TRP A 75 5.98 15.85 -2.63
CA TRP A 75 5.17 14.77 -3.18
C TRP A 75 4.27 14.18 -2.10
N ILE A 76 2.97 14.12 -2.37
CA ILE A 76 2.00 13.33 -1.59
C ILE A 76 1.68 12.09 -2.41
N THR A 77 2.05 10.91 -1.94
CA THR A 77 1.86 9.65 -2.69
C THR A 77 1.02 8.61 -1.94
N SER A 78 0.45 7.67 -2.70
CA SER A 78 -0.13 6.41 -2.20
C SER A 78 -1.12 6.57 -1.04
N SER A 79 -0.85 5.97 0.13
CA SER A 79 -1.75 6.03 1.29
C SER A 79 -1.96 7.45 1.81
N ARG A 80 -0.95 8.32 1.72
CA ARG A 80 -1.09 9.74 2.09
C ARG A 80 -2.05 10.48 1.16
N TYR A 81 -2.05 10.13 -0.12
CA TYR A 81 -3.00 10.69 -1.09
C TYR A 81 -4.43 10.24 -0.76
N LEU A 82 -4.62 8.98 -0.37
CA LEU A 82 -5.92 8.43 -0.02
C LEU A 82 -6.45 8.95 1.34
N ALA A 83 -5.54 9.25 2.27
CA ALA A 83 -5.83 9.84 3.58
C ALA A 83 -6.06 11.36 3.56
N VAL A 84 -6.15 11.99 2.37
CA VAL A 84 -6.49 13.41 2.28
C VAL A 84 -7.98 13.58 2.59
N ASN A 85 -8.29 14.28 3.69
CA ASN A 85 -9.67 14.45 4.14
C ASN A 85 -10.54 15.30 3.21
N ASP A 86 -9.99 16.38 2.66
CA ASP A 86 -10.68 17.24 1.70
C ASP A 86 -9.73 17.57 0.55
N PHE A 87 -9.79 16.72 -0.47
CA PHE A 87 -8.91 16.83 -1.62
C PHE A 87 -9.11 18.14 -2.38
N SER A 88 -10.36 18.56 -2.58
CA SER A 88 -10.65 19.79 -3.31
C SER A 88 -10.06 20.98 -2.57
N ARG A 89 -10.32 21.08 -1.26
CA ARG A 89 -9.82 22.18 -0.45
C ARG A 89 -8.30 22.15 -0.31
N LEU A 90 -7.67 20.98 -0.19
CA LEU A 90 -6.21 20.88 -0.21
C LEU A 90 -5.66 21.36 -1.54
N TYR A 91 -6.21 20.88 -2.66
CA TYR A 91 -5.75 21.25 -3.99
C TYR A 91 -5.89 22.76 -4.24
N ASP A 92 -7.00 23.37 -3.81
CA ASP A 92 -7.19 24.81 -3.86
C ASP A 92 -6.18 25.53 -2.96
N THR A 93 -5.98 25.05 -1.72
CA THR A 93 -5.00 25.58 -0.77
C THR A 93 -3.59 25.60 -1.34
N LEU A 94 -3.16 24.51 -1.99
CA LEU A 94 -1.84 24.41 -2.61
C LEU A 94 -1.65 25.32 -3.83
N GLN A 95 -2.73 25.92 -4.36
CA GLN A 95 -2.66 26.91 -5.43
C GLN A 95 -2.49 28.35 -4.91
N TYR A 96 -2.61 28.63 -3.61
CA TYR A 96 -2.42 29.97 -3.05
C TYR A 96 -0.98 30.15 -2.54
N SER A 97 -0.22 31.07 -3.16
CA SER A 97 1.19 31.30 -2.85
C SER A 97 1.45 31.89 -1.47
N ASP A 98 0.51 32.72 -1.01
CA ASP A 98 0.68 33.52 0.21
C ASP A 98 0.41 32.70 1.49
N LEU A 99 -0.07 31.46 1.35
CA LEU A 99 -0.31 30.58 2.48
C LEU A 99 1.00 30.01 3.01
N VAL A 100 1.12 30.10 4.33
CA VAL A 100 2.24 29.55 5.09
C VAL A 100 1.80 28.22 5.68
N MET A 101 2.49 27.16 5.32
CA MET A 101 2.13 25.79 5.70
C MET A 101 3.22 25.16 6.57
N LYS A 102 2.80 24.18 7.38
CA LYS A 102 3.68 23.25 8.05
C LYS A 102 3.59 21.90 7.35
N ILE A 103 4.74 21.38 6.94
CA ILE A 103 4.84 20.09 6.23
C ILE A 103 5.57 19.10 7.13
N TYR A 104 4.98 17.93 7.32
CA TYR A 104 5.63 16.80 7.99
C TYR A 104 6.28 15.88 6.97
N THR A 105 7.52 15.48 7.23
CA THR A 105 8.36 14.63 6.38
C THR A 105 9.18 13.68 7.24
N ASP A 106 9.76 12.66 6.62
CA ASP A 106 10.82 11.88 7.25
C ASP A 106 12.15 12.67 7.35
N LYS A 107 13.12 12.07 8.03
CA LYS A 107 14.45 12.65 8.25
C LYS A 107 15.19 12.96 6.94
N GLU A 108 15.03 12.13 5.93
CA GLU A 108 15.68 12.30 4.64
C GLU A 108 15.12 13.52 3.92
N GLY A 109 13.80 13.62 3.81
CA GLY A 109 13.13 14.78 3.21
C GLY A 109 13.42 16.08 3.97
N TYR A 110 13.54 16.04 5.30
CA TYR A 110 13.95 17.21 6.09
C TYR A 110 15.37 17.68 5.71
N ASN A 111 16.33 16.75 5.66
CA ASN A 111 17.70 17.07 5.27
C ASN A 111 17.76 17.60 3.82
N ASN A 112 17.00 16.99 2.91
CA ASN A 112 16.92 17.40 1.51
C ASN A 112 16.32 18.79 1.32
N TYR A 113 15.39 19.19 2.19
CA TYR A 113 14.85 20.55 2.17
C TYR A 113 15.91 21.60 2.51
N PHE A 114 16.66 21.39 3.58
CA PHE A 114 17.66 22.37 4.03
C PHE A 114 18.99 22.33 3.27
N ASP A 115 19.27 21.25 2.52
CA ASP A 115 20.40 21.22 1.60
C ASP A 115 20.09 22.03 0.32
N LYS A 116 20.71 23.20 0.18
CA LYS A 116 20.52 24.09 -0.98
C LYS A 116 20.91 23.46 -2.33
N LYS A 117 21.79 22.46 -2.35
CA LYS A 117 22.21 21.80 -3.59
C LYS A 117 21.29 20.65 -3.97
N ASN A 118 20.55 20.11 -3.00
CA ASN A 118 19.68 18.98 -3.23
C ASN A 118 18.38 19.43 -3.94
N LYS A 119 17.99 18.72 -5.00
CA LYS A 119 16.75 18.91 -5.76
C LYS A 119 15.83 17.69 -5.70
N ASP A 120 16.14 16.74 -4.82
CA ASP A 120 15.40 15.52 -4.64
C ASP A 120 14.00 15.82 -4.11
N LYS A 121 13.14 14.83 -4.31
CA LYS A 121 11.74 14.90 -3.90
C LYS A 121 11.67 14.81 -2.39
N ILE A 122 10.81 15.64 -1.80
CA ILE A 122 10.48 15.59 -0.37
C ILE A 122 9.13 14.93 -0.24
N GLU A 123 9.11 13.78 0.43
CA GLU A 123 7.89 13.02 0.63
C GLU A 123 7.08 13.61 1.79
N VAL A 124 5.79 13.83 1.57
CA VAL A 124 4.91 14.53 2.51
C VAL A 124 4.09 13.52 3.30
N TYR A 125 4.27 13.53 4.61
CA TYR A 125 3.57 12.67 5.56
C TYR A 125 2.42 13.41 6.28
N GLY A 126 2.38 14.73 6.19
CA GLY A 126 1.34 15.55 6.81
C GLY A 126 1.38 16.99 6.32
N ILE A 127 0.23 17.65 6.22
CA ILE A 127 0.12 19.08 5.91
C ILE A 127 -0.82 19.74 6.91
N GLU A 128 -0.35 20.82 7.52
CA GLU A 128 -1.14 21.70 8.38
C GLU A 128 -1.09 23.14 7.87
N VAL A 129 -2.25 23.79 7.79
CA VAL A 129 -2.38 25.23 7.48
C VAL A 129 -3.25 25.87 8.55
N GLY A 130 -2.66 26.75 9.35
CA GLY A 130 -3.29 27.26 10.56
C GLY A 130 -3.69 26.12 11.50
N ASN A 131 -4.99 25.99 11.79
CA ASN A 131 -5.54 24.92 12.64
C ASN A 131 -6.10 23.73 11.85
N THR A 132 -5.97 23.73 10.52
CA THR A 132 -6.52 22.67 9.66
C THR A 132 -5.43 21.68 9.29
N SER A 133 -5.63 20.39 9.60
CA SER A 133 -4.80 19.30 9.11
C SER A 133 -5.46 18.67 7.89
N TYR A 134 -4.77 18.69 6.75
CA TYR A 134 -5.29 18.14 5.50
C TYR A 134 -5.00 16.65 5.34
N ILE A 135 -3.93 16.18 6.00
CA ILE A 135 -3.50 14.79 6.00
C ILE A 135 -3.18 14.42 7.45
N PRO A 136 -4.18 14.01 8.24
CA PRO A 136 -3.94 13.54 9.59
C PRO A 136 -3.30 12.14 9.57
N LEU A 137 -2.42 11.90 10.53
CA LEU A 137 -1.65 10.65 10.58
C LEU A 137 -2.51 9.45 10.93
N ASP A 138 -3.58 9.65 11.70
CA ASP A 138 -4.49 8.57 12.08
C ASP A 138 -5.16 7.96 10.84
N ASP A 139 -5.60 8.80 9.90
CA ASP A 139 -6.22 8.35 8.65
C ASP A 139 -5.21 7.65 7.73
N ILE A 140 -3.93 8.10 7.71
CA ILE A 140 -2.85 7.39 6.99
C ILE A 140 -2.64 6.00 7.59
N ASN A 141 -2.59 5.90 8.92
CA ASN A 141 -2.36 4.66 9.63
C ASN A 141 -3.53 3.69 9.43
N GLU A 142 -4.76 4.19 9.41
CA GLU A 142 -5.96 3.41 9.10
C GLU A 142 -5.93 2.89 7.66
N GLU A 143 -5.60 3.75 6.69
CA GLU A 143 -5.49 3.36 5.28
C GLU A 143 -4.40 2.29 5.05
N GLU A 144 -3.22 2.45 5.66
CA GLU A 144 -2.15 1.44 5.58
C GLU A 144 -2.56 0.12 6.25
N SER A 145 -3.26 0.17 7.38
CA SER A 145 -3.80 -1.02 8.04
C SER A 145 -4.85 -1.73 7.18
N GLY A 146 -5.80 -0.98 6.63
CA GLY A 146 -6.86 -1.47 5.75
C GLY A 146 -6.31 -2.10 4.48
N ARG A 147 -5.32 -1.46 3.84
CA ARG A 147 -4.62 -2.00 2.67
C ARG A 147 -3.93 -3.33 2.96
N ARG A 148 -3.21 -3.42 4.08
CA ARG A 148 -2.50 -4.65 4.48
C ARG A 148 -3.46 -5.79 4.82
N THR A 149 -4.54 -5.46 5.53
CA THR A 149 -5.63 -6.40 5.82
C THR A 149 -6.28 -6.91 4.52
N SER A 150 -6.52 -6.02 3.56
CA SER A 150 -7.10 -6.38 2.26
C SER A 150 -6.19 -7.30 1.46
N ILE A 151 -4.87 -7.06 1.48
CA ILE A 151 -3.86 -7.95 0.88
C ILE A 151 -3.94 -9.35 1.50
N LEU A 152 -3.99 -9.44 2.84
CA LEU A 152 -4.14 -10.72 3.53
C LEU A 152 -5.41 -11.46 3.11
N ILE A 153 -6.56 -10.79 3.14
CA ILE A 153 -7.85 -11.39 2.75
C ILE A 153 -7.79 -11.88 1.30
N PHE A 154 -7.27 -11.07 0.37
CA PHE A 154 -7.15 -11.44 -1.04
C PHE A 154 -6.29 -12.70 -1.22
N PHE A 155 -5.11 -12.75 -0.62
CA PHE A 155 -4.23 -13.92 -0.71
C PHE A 155 -4.85 -15.16 -0.07
N THR A 156 -5.57 -15.02 1.06
CA THR A 156 -6.28 -16.13 1.70
C THR A 156 -7.39 -16.68 0.81
N ILE A 157 -8.20 -15.82 0.20
CA ILE A 157 -9.26 -16.24 -0.74
C ILE A 157 -8.63 -16.91 -1.97
N ALA A 158 -7.61 -16.31 -2.56
CA ALA A 158 -6.93 -16.87 -3.72
C ALA A 158 -6.32 -18.25 -3.43
N TYR A 159 -5.70 -18.42 -2.26
CA TYR A 159 -5.16 -19.70 -1.82
C TYR A 159 -6.26 -20.74 -1.57
N PHE A 160 -7.38 -20.34 -0.96
CA PHE A 160 -8.53 -21.23 -0.77
C PHE A 160 -9.09 -21.74 -2.11
N ILE A 161 -9.27 -20.87 -3.09
CA ILE A 161 -9.70 -21.24 -4.45
C ILE A 161 -8.69 -22.19 -5.08
N PHE A 162 -7.40 -21.90 -4.96
CA PHE A 162 -6.33 -22.75 -5.48
C PHE A 162 -6.38 -24.18 -4.89
N VAL A 163 -6.51 -24.30 -3.57
CA VAL A 163 -6.65 -25.60 -2.89
C VAL A 163 -7.92 -26.32 -3.34
N LEU A 164 -9.04 -25.63 -3.46
CA LEU A 164 -10.32 -26.21 -3.90
C LEU A 164 -10.25 -26.76 -5.33
N VAL A 165 -9.64 -26.03 -6.26
CA VAL A 165 -9.42 -26.48 -7.64
C VAL A 165 -8.53 -27.74 -7.66
N HIS A 166 -7.45 -27.75 -6.87
CA HIS A 166 -6.57 -28.91 -6.75
C HIS A 166 -7.31 -30.12 -6.15
N PHE A 167 -8.12 -29.92 -5.13
CA PHE A 167 -8.92 -30.96 -4.49
C PHE A 167 -9.94 -31.58 -5.47
N VAL A 168 -10.71 -30.75 -6.18
CA VAL A 168 -11.68 -31.20 -7.19
C VAL A 168 -10.97 -31.99 -8.30
N ARG A 169 -9.78 -31.56 -8.73
CA ARG A 169 -8.98 -32.28 -9.73
C ARG A 169 -8.58 -33.66 -9.24
N ILE A 170 -8.10 -33.78 -7.99
CA ILE A 170 -7.74 -35.06 -7.37
C ILE A 170 -8.96 -35.98 -7.25
N TRP A 171 -10.10 -35.44 -6.79
CA TRP A 171 -11.36 -36.17 -6.65
C TRP A 171 -11.87 -36.73 -7.98
N ARG A 172 -11.83 -35.94 -9.07
CA ARG A 172 -12.18 -36.42 -10.40
C ARG A 172 -11.26 -37.54 -10.89
N THR A 173 -9.95 -37.41 -10.66
CA THR A 173 -9.01 -38.47 -11.05
C THR A 173 -9.21 -39.76 -10.26
N THR A 174 -9.53 -39.68 -8.96
CA THR A 174 -9.78 -40.86 -8.14
C THR A 174 -11.08 -41.57 -8.52
N LYS A 175 -12.17 -40.84 -8.79
CA LYS A 175 -13.40 -41.44 -9.34
C LYS A 175 -13.19 -42.12 -10.69
N GLY A 176 -12.46 -41.49 -11.61
CA GLY A 176 -12.14 -42.09 -12.92
C GLY A 176 -11.26 -43.34 -12.81
N VAL A 177 -10.39 -43.41 -11.80
CA VAL A 177 -9.60 -44.61 -11.50
C VAL A 177 -10.48 -45.72 -10.90
N GLN A 178 -11.38 -45.41 -9.96
CA GLN A 178 -12.30 -46.41 -9.39
C GLN A 178 -13.25 -47.02 -10.43
N GLN A 179 -13.77 -46.22 -11.37
CA GLN A 179 -14.59 -46.73 -12.48
C GLN A 179 -13.81 -47.67 -13.41
N LYS A 180 -12.52 -47.41 -13.65
CA LYS A 180 -11.67 -48.32 -14.45
C LYS A 180 -11.45 -49.67 -13.77
N PHE A 181 -11.25 -49.69 -12.45
CA PHE A 181 -11.08 -50.93 -11.69
C PHE A 181 -12.38 -51.71 -11.50
N ALA A 182 -13.53 -51.04 -11.46
CA ALA A 182 -14.85 -51.69 -11.38
C ALA A 182 -15.28 -52.39 -12.69
N ASN A 183 -14.67 -52.04 -13.82
CA ASN A 183 -14.98 -52.61 -15.14
C ASN A 183 -13.99 -53.72 -15.58
N ILE A 184 -13.11 -54.19 -14.68
CA ILE A 184 -12.24 -55.34 -14.96
C ILE A 184 -13.06 -56.61 -14.65
N PRO A 185 -13.40 -57.45 -15.63
CA PRO A 185 -14.16 -58.68 -15.39
C PRO A 185 -13.38 -59.61 -14.46
N ALA A 186 -14.09 -60.24 -13.53
CA ALA A 186 -13.54 -61.05 -12.45
C ALA A 186 -13.01 -62.45 -12.86
N ASP A 187 -12.72 -62.66 -14.14
CA ASP A 187 -12.25 -63.96 -14.65
C ASP A 187 -10.98 -63.78 -15.48
N GLN A 188 -9.84 -64.02 -14.83
CA GLN A 188 -8.66 -64.70 -15.38
C GLN A 188 -8.06 -65.61 -14.30
#